data_AF-A0A2N0X4N2-F1
#
_entry.id   AF-A0A2N0X4N2-F1
#
_cell.length_a   1.000
_cell.length_b   1.000
_cell.length_c   1.000
_cell.angle_alpha   90.00
_cell.angle_beta   90.00
_cell.angle_gamma   90.00
#
_symmetry.space_group_name_H-M   'P 1'
#
loop_
_entity.id
_entity.type
_entity.pdbx_description
1 polymer ?
#
loop_
_entity_poly.entity_id
_entity_poly.type
_entity_poly.pdbx_seq_one_letter_code
_entity_poly.pdbx_strand_id
1 'polypeptide(L)'
;RLLGEAVRAGGDDALVPQVVHAEIAARGLFGPRSGAVARVAARVAAMASGLDPRGLAVPEPYLYRNRAGYRAALGGYASGAPEGVSALVELLLRAWIDGAREAGAIADAA
;
A
#
# COMPACT_ATOMS: atom_id res chain seq x y z
N ARG A 1 -9.08 15.49 -2.70
CA ARG A 1 -10.19 15.65 -3.65
C ARG A 1 -10.30 14.44 -4.59
N LEU A 2 -9.23 14.09 -5.34
CA LEU A 2 -9.15 12.91 -6.21
C LEU A 2 -9.44 11.54 -5.53
N LEU A 3 -8.99 11.31 -4.30
CA LEU A 3 -9.09 9.97 -3.67
C LEU A 3 -10.47 9.66 -3.10
N GLY A 4 -11.18 10.69 -2.63
CA GLY A 4 -12.59 10.56 -2.23
C GLY A 4 -13.52 10.37 -3.43
N GLU A 5 -13.05 10.62 -4.66
CA GLU A 5 -13.78 10.31 -5.90
C GLU A 5 -13.47 8.88 -6.35
N ALA A 6 -12.21 8.44 -6.29
CA ALA A 6 -11.81 7.06 -6.59
C ALA A 6 -12.51 6.02 -5.68
N VAL A 7 -12.61 6.31 -4.38
CA VAL A 7 -13.35 5.45 -3.43
C VAL A 7 -14.87 5.45 -3.70
N ARG A 8 -15.44 6.58 -4.16
CA ARG A 8 -16.87 6.71 -4.46
C ARG A 8 -17.28 6.11 -5.81
N ALA A 9 -16.34 5.98 -6.75
CA ALA A 9 -16.60 5.43 -8.07
C ALA A 9 -16.79 3.89 -8.09
N GLY A 10 -16.87 3.23 -6.92
CA GLY A 10 -16.82 1.76 -6.82
C GLY A 10 -15.38 1.28 -7.06
N GLY A 11 -14.42 1.90 -6.38
CA GLY A 11 -13.00 1.70 -6.60
C GLY A 11 -12.58 0.26 -6.40
N ASP A 12 -11.83 -0.26 -7.37
CA ASP A 12 -11.14 -1.55 -7.37
C ASP A 12 -10.63 -1.92 -5.96
N ASP A 13 -10.96 -3.12 -5.48
CA ASP A 13 -10.61 -3.63 -4.16
C ASP A 13 -9.10 -3.55 -3.89
N ALA A 14 -8.28 -3.58 -4.95
CA ALA A 14 -6.83 -3.43 -4.90
C ALA A 14 -6.35 -2.01 -4.59
N LEU A 15 -7.15 -0.98 -4.93
CA LEU A 15 -6.74 0.43 -4.80
C LEU A 15 -6.98 0.98 -3.39
N VAL A 16 -8.06 0.59 -2.72
CA VAL A 16 -8.41 1.09 -1.38
C VAL A 16 -7.24 0.96 -0.39
N PRO A 17 -6.55 -0.21 -0.28
CA PRO A 17 -5.41 -0.36 0.62
C PRO A 17 -4.22 0.54 0.28
N GLN A 18 -3.99 0.80 -1.01
CA GLN A 18 -2.84 1.62 -1.44
C GLN A 18 -3.09 3.09 -1.13
N VAL A 19 -4.32 3.55 -1.32
CA VAL A 19 -4.72 4.91 -0.96
C VAL A 19 -4.60 5.13 0.55
N VAL A 20 -5.11 4.20 1.36
CA VAL A 20 -4.98 4.27 2.83
C VAL A 20 -3.52 4.32 3.26
N HIS A 21 -2.67 3.46 2.68
CA HIS A 21 -1.24 3.46 2.97
C HIS A 21 -0.59 4.79 2.60
N ALA A 22 -0.86 5.27 1.39
CA ALA A 22 -0.25 6.49 0.84
C ALA A 22 -0.64 7.72 1.65
N GLU A 23 -1.91 7.91 1.96
CA GLU A 23 -2.40 9.04 2.75
C GLU A 23 -1.77 9.06 4.15
N ILE A 24 -1.72 7.92 4.84
CA ILE A 24 -1.13 7.85 6.18
C ILE A 24 0.38 8.10 6.14
N ALA A 25 1.10 7.38 5.27
CA ALA A 25 2.55 7.40 5.24
C ALA A 25 3.11 8.70 4.67
N ALA A 26 2.59 9.18 3.53
CA ALA A 26 3.13 10.34 2.82
C ALA A 26 2.76 11.66 3.50
N ARG A 27 1.62 11.73 4.18
CA ARG A 27 1.19 12.94 4.93
C ARG A 27 1.68 12.96 6.37
N GLY A 28 2.29 11.88 6.85
CA GLY A 28 2.84 11.83 8.20
C GLY A 28 1.77 11.97 9.30
N LEU A 29 0.56 11.44 9.08
CA LEU A 29 -0.61 11.68 9.95
C LEU A 29 -0.43 11.25 11.41
N PHE A 30 0.56 10.39 11.69
CA PHE A 30 0.91 9.90 13.03
C PHE A 30 2.38 10.21 13.38
N GLY A 31 2.96 11.26 12.79
CA GLY A 31 4.34 11.66 13.01
C GLY A 31 5.34 10.53 12.69
N PRO A 32 6.34 10.26 13.54
CA PRO A 32 7.33 9.21 13.31
C PRO A 32 6.75 7.80 13.15
N ARG A 33 5.52 7.55 13.62
CA ARG A 33 4.85 6.24 13.56
C ARG A 33 4.05 6.02 12.28
N SER A 34 3.93 7.02 11.41
CA SER A 34 3.08 6.97 10.22
C SER A 34 3.36 5.78 9.30
N GLY A 35 4.63 5.41 9.12
CA GLY A 35 4.98 4.24 8.30
C GLY A 35 4.45 2.91 8.86
N ALA A 36 4.47 2.74 10.19
CA ALA A 36 3.94 1.54 10.83
C ALA A 36 2.41 1.51 10.79
N VAL A 37 1.77 2.64 11.11
CA VAL A 37 0.31 2.76 11.06
C VAL A 37 -0.21 2.55 9.63
N ALA A 38 0.47 3.10 8.62
CA ALA A 38 0.11 2.92 7.21
C ALA A 38 0.06 1.44 6.81
N ARG A 39 1.08 0.65 7.18
CA ARG A 39 1.13 -0.79 6.87
C ARG A 39 -0.02 -1.54 7.52
N VAL A 40 -0.28 -1.31 8.80
CA VAL A 40 -1.39 -1.95 9.53
C VAL A 40 -2.73 -1.56 8.90
N ALA A 41 -2.96 -0.27 8.67
CA ALA A 41 -4.20 0.23 8.09
C ALA A 41 -4.42 -0.31 6.67
N ALA A 42 -3.37 -0.41 5.86
CA ALA A 42 -3.44 -1.00 4.52
C ALA A 42 -3.85 -2.49 4.58
N ARG A 43 -3.29 -3.28 5.50
CA ARG A 43 -3.71 -4.68 5.69
C ARG A 43 -5.17 -4.79 6.10
N VAL A 44 -5.61 -3.96 7.06
CA VAL A 44 -7.02 -3.92 7.49
C VAL A 44 -7.93 -3.55 6.32
N ALA A 45 -7.54 -2.55 5.54
CA ALA A 45 -8.27 -2.15 4.34
C ALA A 45 -8.32 -3.27 3.30
N ALA A 46 -7.24 -4.03 3.09
CA ALA A 46 -7.20 -5.12 2.13
C ALA A 46 -8.10 -6.30 2.54
N MET A 47 -8.17 -6.60 3.83
CA MET A 47 -9.12 -7.58 4.37
C MET A 47 -10.57 -7.12 4.22
N ALA A 48 -10.83 -5.83 4.44
CA ALA A 48 -12.17 -5.26 4.38
C ALA A 48 -12.68 -5.02 2.95
N SER A 49 -11.80 -4.66 2.01
CA SER A 49 -12.15 -4.43 0.60
C SER A 49 -12.28 -5.73 -0.19
N GLY A 50 -11.61 -6.80 0.22
CA GLY A 50 -11.62 -8.08 -0.49
C GLY A 50 -10.35 -8.40 -1.26
N LEU A 51 -9.35 -7.50 -1.27
CA LEU A 51 -8.04 -7.75 -1.89
C LEU A 51 -7.32 -8.94 -1.26
N ASP A 52 -7.34 -9.02 0.07
CA ASP A 52 -6.72 -10.10 0.83
C ASP A 52 -7.62 -10.48 2.01
N PRO A 53 -8.76 -11.15 1.78
CA PRO A 53 -9.79 -11.40 2.80
C PRO A 53 -9.29 -12.24 3.97
N ARG A 54 -8.17 -12.96 3.79
CA ARG A 54 -7.56 -13.84 4.78
C ARG A 54 -6.30 -13.24 5.41
N GLY A 55 -5.85 -12.08 4.93
CA GLY A 55 -4.66 -11.40 5.45
C GLY A 55 -3.38 -12.20 5.26
N LEU A 56 -3.26 -12.98 4.18
CA LEU A 56 -2.13 -13.89 3.95
C LEU A 56 -0.95 -13.21 3.24
N ALA A 57 -1.20 -12.21 2.41
CA ALA A 57 -0.11 -11.55 1.68
C ALA A 57 0.81 -10.81 2.65
N VAL A 58 2.11 -10.79 2.34
CA VAL A 58 3.14 -10.13 3.14
C VAL A 58 3.90 -9.08 2.32
N PRO A 59 3.33 -7.87 2.11
CA PRO A 59 3.95 -6.84 1.27
C PRO A 59 5.20 -6.18 1.91
N GLU A 60 5.39 -6.31 3.21
CA GLU A 60 6.40 -5.59 3.99
C GLU A 60 7.86 -5.92 3.61
N PRO A 61 8.24 -7.18 3.31
CA PRO A 61 9.59 -7.51 2.85
C PRO A 61 9.97 -6.77 1.56
N TYR A 62 9.05 -6.61 0.61
CA TYR A 62 9.30 -5.82 -0.61
C TYR A 62 9.58 -4.35 -0.27
N LEU A 63 8.76 -3.73 0.59
CA LEU A 63 8.95 -2.34 1.01
C LEU A 63 10.27 -2.14 1.77
N TYR A 64 10.66 -3.12 2.58
CA TYR A 64 11.93 -3.10 3.31
C TYR A 64 13.14 -3.18 2.37
N ARG A 65 13.12 -4.11 1.41
CA ARG A 65 14.16 -4.27 0.37
C ARG A 65 14.25 -3.02 -0.51
N ASN A 66 13.13 -2.35 -0.78
CA ASN A 66 13.01 -1.15 -1.61
C ASN A 66 12.93 0.16 -0.82
N ARG A 67 13.47 0.21 0.41
CA ARG A 67 13.28 1.34 1.35
C ARG A 67 13.56 2.73 0.77
N ALA A 68 14.59 2.86 -0.07
CA ALA A 68 14.99 4.14 -0.66
C ALA A 68 13.97 4.60 -1.71
N GLY A 69 13.59 3.70 -2.62
CA GLY A 69 12.53 3.94 -3.61
C GLY A 69 11.19 4.22 -2.96
N TYR A 70 10.84 3.48 -1.90
CA TYR A 70 9.61 3.72 -1.14
C TYR A 70 9.59 5.13 -0.52
N ARG A 71 10.68 5.59 0.11
CA ARG A 71 10.77 6.95 0.65
C ARG A 71 10.69 8.03 -0.44
N ALA A 72 11.35 7.82 -1.57
CA ALA A 72 11.27 8.74 -2.71
C ALA A 72 9.85 8.84 -3.26
N ALA A 73 9.16 7.69 -3.43
CA ALA A 73 7.79 7.64 -3.90
C ALA A 73 6.81 8.32 -2.93
N LEU A 74 7.00 8.19 -1.62
CA LEU A 74 6.22 8.94 -0.62
C LEU A 74 6.40 10.46 -0.79
N GLY A 75 7.63 10.92 -1.03
CA GLY A 75 7.91 12.33 -1.32
C GLY A 75 7.23 12.81 -2.60
N GLY A 76 7.29 12.00 -3.67
CA GLY A 76 6.59 12.27 -4.93
C GLY A 76 5.07 12.38 -4.74
N TYR A 77 4.47 11.44 -4.02
CA TYR A 77 3.04 11.48 -3.68
C TYR A 77 2.65 12.73 -2.89
N ALA A 78 3.46 13.14 -1.91
CA ALA A 78 3.19 14.31 -1.08
C ALA A 78 3.12 15.62 -1.89
N SER A 79 3.81 15.69 -3.03
CA SER A 79 3.73 16.84 -3.96
C SER A 79 2.35 17.00 -4.61
N GLY A 80 1.57 15.92 -4.72
CA GLY A 80 0.30 15.90 -5.46
C GLY A 80 0.45 15.80 -6.99
N ALA A 81 1.67 15.72 -7.53
CA ALA A 81 1.89 15.50 -8.95
C ALA A 81 1.29 14.15 -9.40
N PRO A 82 0.56 14.08 -10.52
CA PRO A 82 -0.02 12.83 -11.02
C PRO A 82 1.00 11.70 -11.14
N GLU A 83 2.20 11.99 -11.60
CA GLU A 83 3.30 11.04 -11.76
C GLU A 83 3.76 10.49 -10.41
N GLY A 84 3.82 11.34 -9.38
CA GLY A 84 4.15 10.95 -8.02
C GLY A 84 3.06 10.06 -7.39
N VAL A 85 1.79 10.33 -7.72
CA VAL A 85 0.67 9.48 -7.31
C VAL A 85 0.78 8.10 -7.94
N SER A 86 0.92 8.03 -9.27
CA SER A 86 1.05 6.76 -9.99
C SER A 86 2.27 5.96 -9.54
N ALA A 87 3.43 6.60 -9.38
CA ALA A 87 4.67 5.94 -8.96
C ALA A 87 4.55 5.28 -7.58
N LEU A 88 3.89 5.93 -6.61
CA LEU A 88 3.68 5.33 -5.30
C LEU A 88 2.66 4.17 -5.37
N VAL A 89 1.55 4.35 -6.07
CA VAL A 89 0.53 3.31 -6.20
C VAL A 89 1.11 2.06 -6.86
N GLU A 90 1.86 2.22 -7.95
CA GLU A 90 2.54 1.10 -8.63
C GLU A 90 3.54 0.38 -7.70
N LEU A 91 4.33 1.13 -6.94
CA LEU A 91 5.29 0.55 -5.99
C LEU A 91 4.57 -0.29 -4.93
N LEU A 92 3.45 0.21 -4.39
CA LEU A 92 2.68 -0.51 -3.38
C LEU A 92 2.00 -1.74 -3.98
N LEU A 93 1.42 -1.65 -5.17
CA LEU A 93 0.84 -2.82 -5.86
C LEU A 93 1.89 -3.91 -6.14
N ARG A 94 3.10 -3.54 -6.54
CA ARG A 94 4.23 -4.49 -6.67
C ARG A 94 4.56 -5.16 -5.33
N ALA A 95 4.50 -4.42 -4.24
CA ALA A 95 4.69 -4.98 -2.90
C ALA A 95 3.64 -6.05 -2.57
N TRP A 96 2.38 -5.82 -2.93
CA TRP A 96 1.30 -6.81 -2.75
C TRP A 96 1.48 -8.04 -3.64
N ILE A 97 1.87 -7.86 -4.90
CA ILE A 97 2.14 -8.96 -5.82
C ILE A 97 3.27 -9.86 -5.28
N ASP A 98 4.39 -9.27 -4.85
CA ASP A 98 5.50 -10.02 -4.28
C ASP A 98 5.13 -10.64 -2.92
N GLY A 99 4.34 -9.94 -2.11
CA GLY A 99 3.85 -10.46 -0.84
C GLY A 99 2.90 -11.66 -0.99
N ALA A 100 2.10 -11.69 -2.05
CA ALA A 100 1.26 -12.84 -2.38
C ALA A 100 2.10 -14.05 -2.84
N ARG A 101 3.15 -13.82 -3.64
CA ARG A 101 4.08 -14.88 -4.07
C ARG A 101 4.81 -15.50 -2.88
N GLU A 102 5.30 -14.66 -1.95
CA GLU A 102 5.96 -15.14 -0.73
C GLU A 102 5.00 -15.98 0.12
N ALA A 103 3.75 -15.53 0.30
CA ALA A 103 2.74 -16.28 1.03
C ALA A 103 2.46 -17.65 0.39
N GLY A 104 2.39 -17.72 -0.94
CA GLY A 104 2.24 -18.98 -1.68
C GLY A 104 3.42 -19.92 -1.45
N ALA A 105 4.66 -19.42 -1.56
CA ALA A 105 5.86 -20.21 -1.33
C ALA A 105 5.94 -20.78 0.10
N ILE A 106 5.48 -20.03 1.11
CA ILE A 106 5.37 -20.51 2.49
C ILE A 106 4.35 -21.65 2.59
N ALA A 107 3.19 -21.49 1.96
CA ALA A 107 2.14 -22.50 1.98
C ALA A 107 2.56 -23.80 1.28
N ASP A 108 3.31 -23.70 0.17
CA ASP A 108 3.82 -24.87 -0.56
C ASP A 108 4.92 -25.63 0.21
N ALA A 109 5.60 -24.96 1.14
CA ALA A 109 6.69 -25.53 1.94
C ALA A 109 6.24 -26.12 3.30
N ALA A 110 4.97 -25.93 3.68
CA ALA A 110 4.37 -26.41 4.93
C ALA A 110 3.79 -27.83 4.79
#